data_AF-A0A7C7KWM9-F1
#
_entry.id   AF-A0A7C7KWM9-F1
#
_cell.length_a   1.000
_cell.length_b   1.000
_cell.length_c   1.000
_cell.angle_alpha   90.00
_cell.angle_beta   90.00
_cell.angle_gamma   90.00
#
_symmetry.space_group_name_H-M   'P 1'
#
loop_
_entity.id
_entity.type
_entity.pdbx_description
1 polymer ?
#
loop_
_entity_poly.entity_id
_entity_poly.type
_entity_poly.pdbx_seq_one_letter_code
_entity_poly.pdbx_strand_id
1 'polypeptide(L)'
;QHHIGYAMSAMDLIDDALYIGGAMALGAGQCKEARDRLKQLVDNYPTSELYIPAAFLLARTYELLGDTKRAIRLYRLLLTRYPDSGLSDDIETLLCALEQRGDSEGCACANSMSKWMTIASERLGIELSDCTVDIYEGKNVVVLAPFLISPRLRQYNLPNIWDVAVDNLTEWTGNALTREEPLLIVLANNGAGRTGNPIVLSATAVGDPPKWQLGFYELTRTFLSTDGIKWDVLGEVAPLWLDAFARLGAGALQYNLVSETRDAIGSPSAVKLAHEDVLRMRERALKALEQYVRDGADISKLNPQVATGMLIYLLEANGYGRELVDWSPYQRFFNYLRTVAQRDDSPAYGGSWVDVLGEAFRHAFRTDLSALLSSWGLPIRSARR
;
A
#
# COMPACT_ATOMS: atom_id res chain seq x y z
N GLN A 1 2.92 -39.61 -21.15
CA GLN A 1 2.59 -38.17 -21.19
C GLN A 1 1.45 -37.95 -20.20
N HIS A 2 1.72 -37.38 -19.03
CA HIS A 2 0.67 -37.03 -18.06
C HIS A 2 0.16 -35.64 -18.40
N HIS A 3 -0.87 -35.56 -19.25
CA HIS A 3 -1.62 -34.32 -19.43
C HIS A 3 -2.57 -34.17 -18.23
N ILE A 4 -2.25 -33.29 -17.30
CA ILE A 4 -3.22 -32.84 -16.29
C ILE A 4 -4.18 -31.91 -17.04
N GLY A 5 -5.40 -32.37 -17.28
CA GLY A 5 -6.44 -31.59 -17.91
C GLY A 5 -6.99 -30.55 -16.92
N TYR A 6 -6.49 -29.32 -16.98
CA TYR A 6 -7.17 -28.16 -16.39
C TYR A 6 -8.22 -27.67 -17.39
N ALA A 7 -9.36 -28.33 -17.46
CA ALA A 7 -10.54 -27.78 -18.10
C ALA A 7 -11.45 -27.25 -16.99
N MET A 8 -11.22 -25.99 -16.58
CA MET A 8 -12.17 -25.25 -15.76
C MET A 8 -13.53 -25.29 -16.45
N SER A 9 -14.52 -25.84 -15.77
CA SER A 9 -15.88 -25.98 -16.26
C SER A 9 -16.75 -24.84 -15.76
N ALA A 10 -17.92 -24.64 -16.37
CA ALA A 10 -18.89 -23.68 -15.86
C ALA A 10 -19.36 -24.02 -14.43
N MET A 11 -19.25 -25.28 -14.00
CA MET A 11 -19.59 -25.69 -12.62
C MET A 11 -18.59 -25.16 -11.59
N ASP A 12 -17.33 -25.00 -11.99
CA ASP A 12 -16.24 -24.50 -11.14
C ASP A 12 -16.30 -22.98 -10.94
N LEU A 13 -17.23 -22.29 -11.62
CA LEU A 13 -17.41 -20.82 -11.57
C LEU A 13 -18.77 -20.42 -10.99
N ILE A 14 -19.56 -21.37 -10.47
CA ILE A 14 -20.92 -21.06 -10.00
C ILE A 14 -20.87 -20.18 -8.76
N ASP A 15 -19.99 -20.48 -7.81
CA ASP A 15 -19.78 -19.65 -6.62
C ASP A 15 -19.26 -18.25 -6.99
N ASP A 16 -18.31 -18.12 -7.90
CA ASP A 16 -17.89 -16.82 -8.46
C ASP A 16 -19.09 -16.06 -9.04
N ALA A 17 -19.89 -16.71 -9.90
CA ALA A 17 -21.04 -16.09 -10.54
C ALA A 17 -22.13 -15.67 -9.54
N LEU A 18 -22.36 -16.48 -8.50
CA LEU A 18 -23.30 -16.17 -7.43
C LEU A 18 -22.81 -14.99 -6.59
N TYR A 19 -21.52 -14.94 -6.26
CA TYR A 19 -20.93 -13.84 -5.51
C TYR A 19 -20.95 -12.54 -6.31
N ILE A 20 -20.41 -12.56 -7.55
CA ILE A 20 -20.34 -11.40 -8.44
C ILE A 20 -21.76 -10.88 -8.71
N GLY A 21 -22.68 -11.76 -9.09
CA GLY A 21 -24.07 -11.37 -9.33
C GLY A 21 -24.75 -10.82 -8.07
N GLY A 22 -24.46 -11.38 -6.90
CA GLY A 22 -24.95 -10.89 -5.62
C GLY A 22 -24.43 -9.48 -5.29
N ALA A 23 -23.13 -9.26 -5.43
CA ALA A 23 -22.48 -7.97 -5.21
C ALA A 23 -22.97 -6.90 -6.20
N MET A 24 -23.13 -7.24 -7.48
CA MET A 24 -23.69 -6.35 -8.50
C MET A 24 -25.14 -5.98 -8.19
N ALA A 25 -25.98 -6.95 -7.83
CA ALA A 25 -27.36 -6.72 -7.47
C ALA A 25 -27.46 -5.80 -6.24
N LEU A 26 -26.58 -5.99 -5.24
CA LEU A 26 -26.51 -5.11 -4.08
C LEU A 26 -26.14 -3.68 -4.47
N GLY A 27 -25.12 -3.53 -5.32
CA GLY A 27 -24.69 -2.24 -5.87
C GLY A 27 -25.78 -1.51 -6.67
N ALA A 28 -26.67 -2.27 -7.31
CA ALA A 28 -27.85 -1.75 -8.01
C ALA A 28 -29.06 -1.48 -7.08
N GLY A 29 -28.92 -1.67 -5.76
CA GLY A 29 -30.02 -1.55 -4.79
C GLY A 29 -31.02 -2.70 -4.82
N GLN A 30 -30.78 -3.75 -5.63
CA GLN A 30 -31.64 -4.91 -5.80
C GLN A 30 -31.44 -5.92 -4.67
N CYS A 31 -31.68 -5.49 -3.42
CA CYS A 31 -31.36 -6.25 -2.21
C CYS A 31 -32.00 -7.64 -2.15
N LYS A 32 -33.19 -7.82 -2.74
CA LYS A 32 -33.86 -9.15 -2.80
C LYS A 32 -33.09 -10.12 -3.69
N GLU A 33 -32.65 -9.66 -4.86
CA GLU A 33 -31.87 -10.48 -5.79
C GLU A 33 -30.49 -10.79 -5.21
N ALA A 34 -29.84 -9.79 -4.61
CA ALA A 34 -28.57 -9.98 -3.92
C ALA A 34 -28.67 -11.07 -2.85
N ARG A 35 -29.71 -11.01 -2.00
CA ARG A 35 -30.00 -12.02 -0.98
C ARG A 35 -30.13 -13.41 -1.59
N ASP A 36 -30.92 -13.55 -2.66
CA ASP A 36 -31.22 -14.86 -3.25
C ASP A 36 -29.99 -15.50 -3.89
N ARG A 37 -29.10 -14.71 -4.51
CA ARG A 37 -27.83 -15.18 -5.07
C ARG A 37 -26.82 -15.55 -3.99
N LEU A 38 -26.59 -14.65 -3.03
CA LEU A 38 -25.63 -14.88 -1.94
C LEU A 38 -26.06 -16.05 -1.04
N LYS A 39 -27.36 -16.19 -0.78
CA LYS A 39 -27.89 -17.32 -0.03
C LYS A 39 -27.65 -18.65 -0.74
N GLN A 40 -27.78 -18.71 -2.06
CA GLN A 40 -27.45 -19.93 -2.82
C GLN A 40 -25.97 -20.31 -2.67
N LEU A 41 -25.06 -19.33 -2.65
CA LEU A 41 -23.64 -19.59 -2.43
C LEU A 41 -23.41 -20.16 -1.02
N VAL A 42 -23.93 -19.47 -0.01
CA VAL A 42 -23.79 -19.86 1.41
C VAL A 42 -24.39 -21.24 1.69
N ASP A 43 -25.52 -21.59 1.09
CA ASP A 43 -26.18 -22.87 1.35
C ASP A 43 -25.56 -24.03 0.58
N ASN A 44 -25.17 -23.82 -0.68
CA ASN A 44 -24.78 -24.90 -1.59
C ASN A 44 -23.27 -25.05 -1.77
N TYR A 45 -22.48 -24.03 -1.42
CA TYR A 45 -21.02 -24.00 -1.62
C TYR A 45 -20.27 -23.69 -0.31
N PRO A 46 -20.47 -24.47 0.78
CA PRO A 46 -19.88 -24.19 2.10
C PRO A 46 -18.35 -24.33 2.15
N THR A 47 -17.73 -24.94 1.14
CA THR A 47 -16.28 -25.10 1.02
C THR A 47 -15.64 -24.09 0.08
N SER A 48 -16.42 -23.20 -0.54
CA SER A 48 -15.90 -22.15 -1.41
C SER A 48 -15.07 -21.13 -0.63
N GLU A 49 -14.00 -20.62 -1.23
CA GLU A 49 -13.24 -19.50 -0.68
C GLU A 49 -14.10 -18.23 -0.55
N LEU A 50 -15.18 -18.14 -1.33
CA LEU A 50 -16.15 -17.04 -1.30
C LEU A 50 -17.23 -17.23 -0.23
N TYR A 51 -17.25 -18.34 0.52
CA TYR A 51 -18.26 -18.60 1.54
C TYR A 51 -18.32 -17.48 2.59
N ILE A 52 -17.17 -17.12 3.19
CA ILE A 52 -17.10 -16.10 4.24
C ILE A 52 -17.47 -14.71 3.67
N PRO A 53 -16.88 -14.24 2.55
CA PRO A 53 -17.31 -12.99 1.91
C PRO A 53 -18.79 -12.95 1.54
N ALA A 54 -19.34 -14.04 1.03
CA ALA A 54 -20.74 -14.12 0.63
C ALA A 54 -21.68 -14.09 1.83
N ALA A 55 -21.36 -14.82 2.90
CA ALA A 55 -22.11 -14.82 4.14
C ALA A 55 -22.10 -13.43 4.80
N PHE A 56 -20.95 -12.76 4.78
CA PHE A 56 -20.83 -11.37 5.24
C PHE A 56 -21.72 -10.43 4.41
N LEU A 57 -21.63 -10.50 3.09
CA LEU A 57 -22.42 -9.65 2.19
C LEU A 57 -23.93 -9.97 2.28
N LEU A 58 -24.29 -11.23 2.55
CA LEU A 58 -25.66 -11.65 2.81
C LEU A 58 -26.19 -11.06 4.13
N ALA A 59 -25.36 -11.01 5.17
CA ALA A 59 -25.72 -10.34 6.43
C ALA A 59 -25.97 -8.84 6.21
N ARG A 60 -25.09 -8.15 5.48
CA ARG A 60 -25.28 -6.74 5.06
C ARG A 60 -26.57 -6.56 4.26
N THR A 61 -26.85 -7.49 3.36
CA THR A 61 -28.09 -7.47 2.57
C THR A 61 -29.33 -7.63 3.46
N TYR A 62 -29.27 -8.46 4.50
CA TYR A 62 -30.35 -8.57 5.48
C TYR A 62 -30.56 -7.27 6.27
N GLU A 63 -29.49 -6.55 6.62
CA GLU A 63 -29.61 -5.23 7.26
C GLU A 63 -30.36 -4.23 6.36
N LEU A 64 -30.00 -4.17 5.08
CA LEU A 64 -30.67 -3.29 4.10
C LEU A 64 -32.14 -3.67 3.88
N LEU A 65 -32.48 -4.94 4.05
CA LEU A 65 -33.85 -5.44 4.02
C LEU A 65 -34.61 -5.27 5.35
N GLY A 66 -33.96 -4.74 6.39
CA GLY A 66 -34.52 -4.57 7.73
C GLY A 66 -34.61 -5.87 8.56
N ASP A 67 -34.01 -6.98 8.10
CA ASP A 67 -33.98 -8.26 8.80
C ASP A 67 -32.74 -8.37 9.71
N THR A 68 -32.65 -7.45 10.67
CA THR A 68 -31.52 -7.37 11.62
C THR A 68 -31.30 -8.67 12.39
N LYS A 69 -32.37 -9.43 12.68
CA LYS A 69 -32.28 -10.72 13.38
C LYS A 69 -31.48 -11.75 12.58
N ARG A 70 -31.66 -11.82 11.25
CA ARG A 70 -30.87 -12.71 10.40
C ARG A 70 -29.45 -12.22 10.19
N ALA A 71 -29.25 -10.90 10.07
CA ALA A 71 -27.92 -10.31 9.97
C ALA A 71 -27.06 -10.66 11.21
N ILE A 72 -27.56 -10.39 12.42
CA ILE A 72 -26.89 -10.72 13.70
C ILE A 72 -26.55 -12.21 13.78
N ARG A 73 -27.46 -13.10 13.35
CA ARG A 73 -27.23 -14.54 13.37
C ARG A 73 -26.07 -14.96 12.47
N LEU A 74 -25.98 -14.41 11.27
CA LEU A 74 -24.88 -14.68 10.35
C LEU A 74 -23.56 -14.12 10.88
N TYR A 75 -23.55 -12.91 11.42
CA TYR A 75 -22.35 -12.33 12.02
C TYR A 75 -21.80 -13.17 13.17
N ARG A 76 -22.66 -13.56 14.12
CA ARG A 76 -22.25 -14.46 15.22
C ARG A 76 -21.74 -15.80 14.70
N LEU A 77 -22.36 -16.36 13.67
CA LEU A 77 -21.90 -17.61 13.05
C LEU A 77 -20.48 -17.46 12.48
N LEU A 78 -20.22 -16.37 11.76
CA LEU A 78 -18.92 -16.10 11.15
C LEU A 78 -17.84 -15.94 12.22
N LEU A 79 -18.07 -15.14 13.26
CA LEU A 79 -17.12 -14.98 14.37
C LEU A 79 -16.87 -16.28 15.14
N THR A 80 -17.89 -17.13 15.28
CA THR A 80 -17.77 -18.39 16.01
C THR A 80 -16.99 -19.44 15.21
N ARG A 81 -17.21 -19.52 13.90
CA ARG A 81 -16.63 -20.59 13.05
C ARG A 81 -15.34 -20.19 12.35
N TYR A 82 -15.17 -18.90 12.10
CA TYR A 82 -14.05 -18.34 11.35
C TYR A 82 -13.48 -17.12 12.10
N PRO A 83 -13.09 -17.27 13.38
CA PRO A 83 -12.60 -16.15 14.20
C PRO A 83 -11.37 -15.48 13.58
N ASP A 84 -10.55 -16.21 12.84
CA ASP A 84 -9.32 -15.70 12.22
C ASP A 84 -9.53 -15.19 10.78
N SER A 85 -10.78 -15.01 10.34
CA SER A 85 -11.06 -14.48 9.00
C SER A 85 -10.65 -13.00 8.89
N GLY A 86 -10.20 -12.57 7.71
CA GLY A 86 -9.90 -11.15 7.44
C GLY A 86 -11.12 -10.21 7.44
N LEU A 87 -12.28 -10.67 7.91
CA LEU A 87 -13.51 -9.91 8.11
C LEU A 87 -13.94 -9.87 9.58
N SER A 88 -13.25 -10.57 10.48
CA SER A 88 -13.70 -10.74 11.87
C SER A 88 -13.83 -9.41 12.60
N ASP A 89 -12.81 -8.54 12.55
CA ASP A 89 -12.84 -7.22 13.20
C ASP A 89 -13.98 -6.33 12.68
N ASP A 90 -14.24 -6.37 11.37
CA ASP A 90 -15.35 -5.66 10.73
C ASP A 90 -16.70 -6.20 11.21
N ILE A 91 -16.82 -7.53 11.30
CA ILE A 91 -18.02 -8.21 11.78
C ILE A 91 -18.27 -7.89 13.26
N GLU A 92 -17.25 -7.89 14.10
CA GLU A 92 -17.37 -7.51 15.51
C GLU A 92 -17.88 -6.09 15.66
N THR A 93 -17.30 -5.16 14.91
CA THR A 93 -17.70 -3.75 14.91
C THR A 93 -19.17 -3.59 14.51
N LEU A 94 -19.58 -4.25 13.42
CA LEU A 94 -20.96 -4.20 12.92
C LEU A 94 -21.94 -4.86 13.87
N LEU A 95 -21.59 -6.04 14.40
CA LEU A 95 -22.42 -6.76 15.35
C LEU A 95 -22.64 -5.96 16.63
N CYS A 96 -21.58 -5.38 17.18
CA CYS A 96 -21.64 -4.50 18.35
C CYS A 96 -22.59 -3.32 18.10
N ALA A 97 -22.47 -2.65 16.94
CA ALA A 97 -23.37 -1.55 16.56
C ALA A 97 -24.83 -1.99 16.44
N LEU A 98 -25.10 -3.17 15.86
CA LEU A 98 -26.46 -3.71 15.72
C LEU A 98 -27.08 -4.14 17.05
N GLU A 99 -26.28 -4.65 17.98
CA GLU A 99 -26.73 -5.04 19.31
C GLU A 99 -27.05 -3.83 20.20
N GLN A 100 -26.24 -2.77 20.11
CA GLN A 100 -26.48 -1.49 20.81
C GLN A 100 -27.71 -0.75 20.29
N ARG A 101 -28.07 -0.94 19.01
CA ARG A 101 -29.29 -0.38 18.39
C ARG A 101 -30.59 -0.94 18.98
N GLY A 102 -30.51 -1.93 19.88
CA GLY A 102 -31.63 -2.50 20.62
C GLY A 102 -32.51 -1.51 21.38
N ASP A 103 -32.13 -0.22 21.52
CA ASP A 103 -32.92 0.81 22.21
C ASP A 103 -32.92 2.26 21.64
N SER A 104 -32.18 2.62 20.57
CA SER A 104 -32.28 3.98 19.98
C SER A 104 -31.67 4.11 18.57
N GLU A 105 -32.23 5.00 17.74
CA GLU A 105 -31.91 5.20 16.32
C GLU A 105 -30.53 5.84 16.05
N GLY A 106 -29.62 5.09 15.39
CA GLY A 106 -28.39 5.61 14.75
C GLY A 106 -27.25 4.57 14.66
N CYS A 107 -26.56 4.43 13.51
CA CYS A 107 -25.46 3.44 13.29
C CYS A 107 -24.10 4.15 13.22
N ALA A 108 -23.19 3.82 14.15
CA ALA A 108 -21.80 4.30 14.13
C ALA A 108 -21.00 3.80 12.91
N CYS A 109 -21.38 2.63 12.39
CA CYS A 109 -20.91 2.02 11.16
C CYS A 109 -21.26 2.79 9.87
N ALA A 110 -22.49 3.31 9.80
CA ALA A 110 -22.94 4.20 8.75
C ALA A 110 -22.16 5.50 8.85
N ASN A 111 -21.85 5.96 10.06
CA ASN A 111 -21.06 7.18 10.25
C ASN A 111 -19.62 7.05 9.74
N SER A 112 -18.94 5.90 9.93
CA SER A 112 -17.54 5.76 9.49
C SER A 112 -17.40 5.52 7.99
N MET A 113 -18.18 4.60 7.43
CA MET A 113 -18.23 4.36 5.99
C MET A 113 -18.67 5.63 5.25
N SER A 114 -19.76 6.29 5.67
CA SER A 114 -20.19 7.56 5.05
C SER A 114 -19.14 8.66 5.20
N LYS A 115 -18.47 8.79 6.37
CA LYS A 115 -17.36 9.75 6.55
C LYS A 115 -16.27 9.54 5.50
N TRP A 116 -15.73 8.33 5.39
CA TRP A 116 -14.60 8.06 4.50
C TRP A 116 -14.98 8.13 3.02
N MET A 117 -16.20 7.76 2.67
CA MET A 117 -16.71 7.93 1.31
C MET A 117 -16.92 9.38 0.95
N THR A 118 -17.49 10.21 1.84
CA THR A 118 -17.60 11.66 1.60
C THR A 118 -16.22 12.26 1.37
N ILE A 119 -15.25 11.96 2.24
CA ILE A 119 -13.87 12.43 2.10
C ILE A 119 -13.25 11.96 0.78
N ALA A 120 -13.42 10.68 0.41
CA ALA A 120 -12.91 10.14 -0.84
C ALA A 120 -13.54 10.83 -2.06
N SER A 121 -14.86 10.98 -2.06
CA SER A 121 -15.62 11.60 -3.14
C SER A 121 -15.24 13.06 -3.36
N GLU A 122 -15.11 13.85 -2.29
CA GLU A 122 -14.69 15.24 -2.35
C GLU A 122 -13.25 15.36 -2.89
N ARG A 123 -12.32 14.55 -2.37
CA ARG A 123 -10.90 14.60 -2.78
C ARG A 123 -10.65 14.06 -4.19
N LEU A 124 -11.50 13.16 -4.68
CA LEU A 124 -11.41 12.59 -6.03
C LEU A 124 -12.24 13.33 -7.07
N GLY A 125 -13.24 14.10 -6.67
CA GLY A 125 -14.23 14.68 -7.56
C GLY A 125 -15.10 13.61 -8.25
N ILE A 126 -15.37 12.48 -7.59
CA ILE A 126 -16.22 11.39 -8.10
C ILE A 126 -17.27 11.01 -7.07
N GLU A 127 -18.45 10.59 -7.52
CA GLU A 127 -19.48 10.04 -6.63
C GLU A 127 -19.20 8.54 -6.39
N LEU A 128 -18.97 8.18 -5.13
CA LEU A 128 -18.86 6.79 -4.70
C LEU A 128 -20.22 6.37 -4.09
N SER A 129 -20.65 5.13 -4.35
CA SER A 129 -21.90 4.60 -3.83
C SER A 129 -21.65 3.66 -2.65
N ASP A 130 -22.31 3.93 -1.52
CA ASP A 130 -22.27 3.14 -0.28
C ASP A 130 -22.57 1.65 -0.50
N CYS A 131 -23.32 1.31 -1.56
CA CYS A 131 -23.76 -0.05 -1.83
C CYS A 131 -22.76 -0.88 -2.67
N THR A 132 -21.66 -0.28 -3.15
CA THR A 132 -20.71 -0.95 -4.05
C THR A 132 -19.33 -1.15 -3.44
N VAL A 133 -19.07 -0.59 -2.26
CA VAL A 133 -17.74 -0.46 -1.68
C VAL A 133 -17.65 -1.20 -0.35
N ASP A 134 -16.63 -2.03 -0.24
CA ASP A 134 -16.07 -2.56 1.00
C ASP A 134 -15.11 -1.54 1.62
N ILE A 135 -15.07 -1.47 2.94
CA ILE A 135 -14.13 -0.63 3.69
C ILE A 135 -13.29 -1.49 4.63
N TYR A 136 -12.00 -1.18 4.68
CA TYR A 136 -11.11 -1.59 5.74
C TYR A 136 -10.60 -0.35 6.46
N GLU A 137 -10.75 -0.30 7.77
CA GLU A 137 -10.25 0.79 8.62
C GLU A 137 -9.13 0.27 9.52
N GLY A 138 -7.88 0.53 9.12
CA GLY A 138 -6.69 0.25 9.92
C GLY A 138 -6.31 1.44 10.80
N LYS A 139 -5.19 1.28 11.52
CA LYS A 139 -4.64 2.34 12.38
C LYS A 139 -4.10 3.51 11.56
N ASN A 140 -3.46 3.20 10.44
CA ASN A 140 -2.68 4.11 9.61
C ASN A 140 -3.28 4.33 8.22
N VAL A 141 -4.06 3.37 7.70
CA VAL A 141 -4.68 3.43 6.38
C VAL A 141 -6.17 3.11 6.44
N VAL A 142 -6.93 3.72 5.54
CA VAL A 142 -8.31 3.34 5.24
C VAL A 142 -8.36 2.92 3.78
N VAL A 143 -8.90 1.74 3.49
CA VAL A 143 -8.99 1.20 2.14
C VAL A 143 -10.45 1.12 1.72
N LEU A 144 -10.76 1.76 0.59
CA LEU A 144 -12.05 1.64 -0.09
C LEU A 144 -11.87 0.78 -1.34
N ALA A 145 -12.58 -0.34 -1.40
CA ALA A 145 -12.46 -1.30 -2.47
C ALA A 145 -13.83 -1.75 -2.99
N PRO A 146 -14.03 -2.00 -4.29
CA PRO A 146 -15.25 -2.64 -4.77
C PRO A 146 -15.45 -4.02 -4.13
N PHE A 147 -16.69 -4.39 -3.79
CA PHE A 147 -16.98 -5.74 -3.26
C PHE A 147 -16.50 -6.84 -4.20
N LEU A 148 -16.46 -6.60 -5.51
CA LEU A 148 -15.96 -7.54 -6.52
C LEU A 148 -14.49 -7.94 -6.34
N ILE A 149 -13.66 -7.09 -5.72
CA ILE A 149 -12.22 -7.37 -5.53
C ILE A 149 -11.85 -7.60 -4.07
N SER A 150 -12.72 -7.18 -3.14
CA SER A 150 -12.48 -7.30 -1.70
C SER A 150 -12.15 -8.72 -1.19
N PRO A 151 -12.76 -9.82 -1.71
CA PRO A 151 -12.38 -11.16 -1.25
C PRO A 151 -10.90 -11.44 -1.48
N ARG A 152 -10.39 -11.08 -2.67
CA ARG A 152 -9.00 -11.31 -3.04
C ARG A 152 -8.04 -10.41 -2.27
N LEU A 153 -8.41 -9.15 -2.03
CA LEU A 153 -7.61 -8.26 -1.17
C LEU A 153 -7.44 -8.85 0.24
N ARG A 154 -8.52 -9.32 0.83
CA ARG A 154 -8.55 -9.86 2.20
C ARG A 154 -7.91 -11.24 2.29
N GLN A 155 -8.07 -12.09 1.27
CA GLN A 155 -7.37 -13.37 1.14
C GLN A 155 -5.85 -13.21 1.23
N TYR A 156 -5.32 -12.15 0.59
CA TYR A 156 -3.89 -11.84 0.61
C TYR A 156 -3.48 -10.87 1.72
N ASN A 157 -4.42 -10.51 2.61
CA ASN A 157 -4.22 -9.55 3.71
C ASN A 157 -3.60 -8.22 3.28
N LEU A 158 -3.87 -7.76 2.05
CA LEU A 158 -3.27 -6.56 1.48
C LEU A 158 -3.57 -5.27 2.26
N PRO A 159 -4.82 -5.04 2.76
CA PRO A 159 -5.10 -3.84 3.55
C PRO A 159 -4.24 -3.73 4.81
N ASN A 160 -4.09 -4.83 5.56
CA ASN A 160 -3.22 -4.87 6.74
C ASN A 160 -1.73 -4.70 6.36
N ILE A 161 -1.28 -5.28 5.25
CA ILE A 161 0.08 -5.06 4.75
C ILE A 161 0.32 -3.56 4.49
N TRP A 162 -0.63 -2.86 3.88
CA TRP A 162 -0.51 -1.41 3.68
C TRP A 162 -0.58 -0.62 5.00
N ASP A 163 -1.35 -1.09 5.98
CA ASP A 163 -1.42 -0.47 7.32
C ASP A 163 -0.08 -0.56 8.06
N VAL A 164 0.52 -1.75 8.08
CA VAL A 164 1.83 -2.02 8.70
C VAL A 164 2.97 -1.36 7.92
N ALA A 165 2.81 -1.15 6.61
CA ALA A 165 3.79 -0.45 5.79
C ALA A 165 4.04 0.98 6.26
N VAL A 166 3.02 1.66 6.78
CA VAL A 166 3.19 3.03 7.31
C VAL A 166 4.09 3.02 8.56
N ASP A 167 3.93 2.05 9.46
CA ASP A 167 4.80 1.89 10.63
C ASP A 167 6.23 1.53 10.21
N ASN A 168 6.40 0.66 9.20
CA ASN A 168 7.72 0.34 8.63
C ASN A 168 8.41 1.56 8.00
N LEU A 169 7.67 2.41 7.29
CA LEU A 169 8.22 3.65 6.71
C LEU A 169 8.57 4.69 7.79
N THR A 170 7.80 4.71 8.87
CA THR A 170 8.07 5.53 10.05
C THR A 170 9.42 5.17 10.67
N GLU A 171 9.68 3.88 10.86
CA GLU A 171 10.97 3.36 11.31
C GLU A 171 12.08 3.62 10.27
N TRP A 172 11.81 3.33 8.98
CA TRP A 172 12.77 3.50 7.89
C TRP A 172 13.24 4.95 7.71
N THR A 173 12.37 5.92 7.99
CA THR A 173 12.71 7.35 7.95
C THR A 173 13.13 7.93 9.31
N GLY A 174 13.15 7.12 10.36
CA GLY A 174 13.64 7.48 11.69
C GLY A 174 12.79 8.52 12.42
N ASN A 175 11.48 8.60 12.16
CA ASN A 175 10.59 9.51 12.89
C ASN A 175 9.13 9.05 12.86
N ALA A 176 8.43 9.20 13.99
CA ALA A 176 6.98 9.13 14.10
C ALA A 176 6.35 10.26 13.28
N LEU A 177 5.68 9.93 12.18
CA LEU A 177 4.76 10.90 11.58
C LEU A 177 3.56 11.04 12.50
N THR A 178 3.40 12.20 13.14
CA THR A 178 2.11 12.59 13.72
C THR A 178 1.17 12.94 12.58
N ARG A 179 0.41 11.96 12.10
CA ARG A 179 -0.70 12.21 11.18
C ARG A 179 -1.97 12.34 12.00
N GLU A 180 -2.74 13.39 11.75
CA GLU A 180 -4.07 13.55 12.34
C GLU A 180 -5.09 12.58 11.72
N GLU A 181 -4.85 12.16 10.47
CA GLU A 181 -5.72 11.24 9.73
C GLU A 181 -4.94 10.11 9.04
N PRO A 182 -5.53 8.90 8.95
CA PRO A 182 -5.00 7.80 8.15
C PRO A 182 -4.94 8.14 6.66
N LEU A 183 -4.06 7.44 5.95
CA LEU A 183 -3.96 7.51 4.49
C LEU A 183 -5.17 6.82 3.85
N LEU A 184 -5.88 7.54 2.98
CA LEU A 184 -6.98 6.96 2.23
C LEU A 184 -6.45 6.29 0.95
N ILE A 185 -6.77 5.02 0.77
CA ILE A 185 -6.47 4.22 -0.42
C ILE A 185 -7.78 3.86 -1.09
N VAL A 186 -7.93 4.18 -2.38
CA VAL A 186 -9.13 3.91 -3.16
C VAL A 186 -8.79 3.04 -4.35
N LEU A 187 -9.50 1.93 -4.50
CA LEU A 187 -9.32 1.02 -5.62
C LEU A 187 -10.35 1.35 -6.71
N ALA A 188 -9.85 1.75 -7.87
CA ALA A 188 -10.66 2.21 -8.99
C ALA A 188 -10.27 1.50 -10.31
N ASN A 189 -11.20 1.44 -11.27
CA ASN A 189 -11.04 0.64 -12.50
C ASN A 189 -10.26 1.31 -13.65
N ASN A 190 -9.79 2.56 -13.53
CA ASN A 190 -9.40 3.34 -14.72
C ASN A 190 -8.01 4.01 -14.70
N GLY A 191 -6.98 3.46 -14.05
CA GLY A 191 -5.65 4.08 -14.15
C GLY A 191 -4.47 3.27 -13.64
N ALA A 192 -3.27 3.75 -13.98
CA ALA A 192 -2.05 3.47 -13.24
C ALA A 192 -2.17 4.02 -11.80
N GLY A 193 -1.42 3.45 -10.86
CA GLY A 193 -1.44 3.93 -9.47
C GLY A 193 -1.12 5.43 -9.39
N ARG A 194 -1.87 6.16 -8.57
CA ARG A 194 -1.73 7.60 -8.35
C ARG A 194 -1.41 7.87 -6.89
N THR A 195 -0.34 8.63 -6.65
CA THR A 195 0.03 9.14 -5.33
C THR A 195 -0.86 10.30 -4.90
N GLY A 196 -0.90 10.56 -3.60
CA GLY A 196 -1.68 11.65 -3.01
C GLY A 196 -2.55 11.16 -1.86
N ASN A 197 -3.45 12.02 -1.39
CA ASN A 197 -4.46 11.65 -0.41
C ASN A 197 -5.83 11.98 -1.00
N PRO A 198 -6.55 11.00 -1.59
CA PRO A 198 -6.28 9.57 -1.54
C PRO A 198 -5.24 9.07 -2.54
N ILE A 199 -4.60 7.96 -2.17
CA ILE A 199 -3.85 7.07 -3.05
C ILE A 199 -4.87 6.31 -3.89
N VAL A 200 -4.71 6.29 -5.22
CA VAL A 200 -5.61 5.55 -6.11
C VAL A 200 -4.86 4.37 -6.69
N LEU A 201 -5.34 3.15 -6.44
CA LEU A 201 -4.76 1.93 -6.99
C LEU A 201 -5.71 1.28 -8.01
N SER A 202 -5.13 0.52 -8.93
CA SER A 202 -5.90 -0.19 -9.93
C SER A 202 -6.54 -1.44 -9.33
N ALA A 203 -7.86 -1.52 -9.31
CA ALA A 203 -8.56 -2.72 -8.85
C ALA A 203 -8.22 -3.96 -9.71
N THR A 204 -7.94 -3.78 -11.00
CA THR A 204 -7.55 -4.87 -11.92
C THR A 204 -6.12 -5.37 -11.69
N ALA A 205 -5.30 -4.64 -10.91
CA ALA A 205 -3.96 -5.08 -10.54
C ALA A 205 -3.95 -6.07 -9.36
N VAL A 206 -5.09 -6.26 -8.68
CA VAL A 206 -5.28 -7.26 -7.62
C VAL A 206 -5.53 -8.63 -8.26
N GLY A 207 -4.43 -9.31 -8.59
CA GLY A 207 -4.43 -10.64 -9.20
C GLY A 207 -4.27 -11.78 -8.18
N ASP A 208 -4.20 -13.00 -8.72
CA ASP A 208 -3.88 -14.21 -7.97
C ASP A 208 -2.67 -14.91 -8.65
N PRO A 209 -1.46 -14.89 -8.04
CA PRO A 209 -1.11 -14.10 -6.85
C PRO A 209 -1.13 -12.59 -7.16
N PRO A 210 -1.28 -11.74 -6.14
CA PRO A 210 -1.28 -10.30 -6.34
C PRO A 210 0.09 -9.84 -6.77
N LYS A 211 0.14 -8.71 -7.49
CA LYS A 211 1.39 -7.98 -7.68
C LYS A 211 1.78 -7.40 -6.33
N TRP A 212 2.71 -8.02 -5.61
CA TRP A 212 3.13 -7.59 -4.27
C TRP A 212 3.67 -6.16 -4.20
N GLN A 213 4.09 -5.58 -5.33
CA GLN A 213 4.50 -4.17 -5.43
C GLN A 213 3.32 -3.19 -5.43
N LEU A 214 2.09 -3.67 -5.59
CA LEU A 214 0.90 -2.83 -5.74
C LEU A 214 0.74 -1.94 -4.50
N GLY A 215 0.75 -0.63 -4.73
CA GLY A 215 0.54 0.36 -3.70
C GLY A 215 1.79 0.71 -2.90
N PHE A 216 2.86 -0.09 -2.89
CA PHE A 216 4.05 0.24 -2.10
C PHE A 216 4.77 1.48 -2.61
N TYR A 217 4.89 1.65 -3.93
CA TYR A 217 5.46 2.87 -4.49
C TYR A 217 4.59 4.08 -4.16
N GLU A 218 3.27 3.97 -4.39
CA GLU A 218 2.36 5.07 -4.17
C GLU A 218 2.26 5.47 -2.69
N LEU A 219 2.24 4.48 -1.80
CA LEU A 219 2.24 4.66 -0.35
C LEU A 219 3.54 5.27 0.13
N THR A 220 4.70 4.73 -0.29
CA THR A 220 6.00 5.30 0.09
C THR A 220 6.15 6.72 -0.42
N ARG A 221 5.79 6.97 -1.67
CA ARG A 221 5.89 8.30 -2.26
C ARG A 221 4.97 9.29 -1.57
N THR A 222 3.73 8.90 -1.27
CA THR A 222 2.78 9.76 -0.54
C THR A 222 3.24 10.02 0.88
N PHE A 223 3.79 9.00 1.56
CA PHE A 223 4.38 9.12 2.88
C PHE A 223 5.54 10.11 2.89
N LEU A 224 6.46 10.01 1.94
CA LEU A 224 7.63 10.89 1.85
C LEU A 224 7.29 12.32 1.42
N SER A 225 6.17 12.53 0.72
CA SER A 225 5.69 13.87 0.34
C SER A 225 5.05 14.67 1.48
N THR A 226 4.97 14.12 2.69
CA THR A 226 4.37 14.82 3.84
C THR A 226 5.22 16.02 4.28
N ASP A 227 4.58 17.04 4.86
CA ASP A 227 5.20 18.33 5.23
C ASP A 227 6.38 18.23 6.22
N GLY A 228 6.62 17.05 6.79
CA GLY A 228 7.76 16.78 7.67
C GLY A 228 9.11 16.69 6.96
N ILE A 229 9.16 16.49 5.63
CA ILE A 229 10.40 16.39 4.86
C ILE A 229 10.48 17.56 3.87
N LYS A 230 11.50 18.42 4.05
CA LYS A 230 11.70 19.61 3.22
C LYS A 230 12.37 19.24 1.91
N TRP A 231 11.58 18.79 0.94
CA TRP A 231 12.08 18.46 -0.40
C TRP A 231 12.37 19.71 -1.25
N ASP A 232 11.73 20.83 -0.93
CA ASP A 232 11.85 22.13 -1.60
C ASP A 232 13.29 22.66 -1.66
N VAL A 233 14.14 22.31 -0.68
CA VAL A 233 15.57 22.68 -0.69
C VAL A 233 16.38 22.04 -1.82
N LEU A 234 15.82 21.01 -2.47
CA LEU A 234 16.42 20.40 -3.66
C LEU A 234 15.92 21.04 -4.97
N GLY A 235 15.04 22.04 -4.91
CA GLY A 235 14.53 22.76 -6.08
C GLY A 235 13.87 21.84 -7.12
N GLU A 236 14.18 22.05 -8.40
CA GLU A 236 13.55 21.34 -9.52
C GLU A 236 13.82 19.83 -9.54
N VAL A 237 14.89 19.35 -8.91
CA VAL A 237 15.23 17.93 -8.86
C VAL A 237 14.61 17.20 -7.66
N ALA A 238 13.88 17.91 -6.80
CA ALA A 238 13.19 17.32 -5.66
C ALA A 238 12.29 16.13 -6.04
N PRO A 239 11.45 16.18 -7.09
CA PRO A 239 10.63 15.05 -7.49
C PRO A 239 11.44 13.82 -7.90
N LEU A 240 12.62 14.03 -8.51
CA LEU A 240 13.49 12.94 -8.96
C LEU A 240 14.04 12.14 -7.78
N TRP A 241 14.55 12.84 -6.75
CA TRP A 241 15.09 12.20 -5.56
C TRP A 241 13.99 11.58 -4.69
N LEU A 242 12.85 12.27 -4.57
CA LEU A 242 11.67 11.73 -3.92
C LEU A 242 11.21 10.41 -4.58
N ASP A 243 11.14 10.36 -5.92
CA ASP A 243 10.82 9.14 -6.66
C ASP A 243 11.86 8.03 -6.44
N ALA A 244 13.16 8.38 -6.36
CA ALA A 244 14.23 7.42 -6.11
C ALA A 244 14.13 6.79 -4.70
N PHE A 245 13.92 7.63 -3.67
CA PHE A 245 13.68 7.14 -2.31
C PHE A 245 12.37 6.36 -2.22
N ALA A 246 11.32 6.75 -2.95
CA ALA A 246 10.08 6.00 -3.00
C ALA A 246 10.24 4.61 -3.60
N ARG A 247 11.03 4.45 -4.67
CA ARG A 247 11.36 3.15 -5.26
C ARG A 247 12.15 2.28 -4.29
N LEU A 248 13.12 2.88 -3.60
CA LEU A 248 13.93 2.18 -2.62
C LEU A 248 13.11 1.71 -1.42
N GLY A 249 12.29 2.60 -0.84
CA GLY A 249 11.40 2.25 0.28
C GLY A 249 10.34 1.22 -0.11
N ALA A 250 9.78 1.30 -1.31
CA ALA A 250 8.87 0.28 -1.83
C ALA A 250 9.54 -1.11 -1.93
N GLY A 251 10.80 -1.16 -2.36
CA GLY A 251 11.59 -2.39 -2.35
C GLY A 251 11.85 -2.93 -0.94
N ALA A 252 12.12 -2.04 0.02
CA ALA A 252 12.30 -2.41 1.42
C ALA A 252 11.01 -2.98 2.04
N LEU A 253 9.87 -2.33 1.78
CA LEU A 253 8.55 -2.82 2.22
C LEU A 253 8.23 -4.19 1.63
N GLN A 254 8.48 -4.39 0.34
CA GLN A 254 8.27 -5.68 -0.32
C GLN A 254 9.13 -6.78 0.31
N TYR A 255 10.36 -6.47 0.69
CA TYR A 255 11.24 -7.43 1.37
C TYR A 255 10.73 -7.75 2.79
N ASN A 256 10.45 -6.74 3.60
CA ASN A 256 10.06 -6.92 5.00
C ASN A 256 8.69 -7.61 5.12
N LEU A 257 7.65 -7.03 4.52
CA LEU A 257 6.26 -7.38 4.81
C LEU A 257 5.79 -8.65 4.11
N VAL A 258 6.32 -8.93 2.92
CA VAL A 258 5.97 -10.17 2.21
C VAL A 258 6.73 -11.37 2.79
N SER A 259 7.84 -11.12 3.50
CA SER A 259 8.53 -12.18 4.24
C SER A 259 7.78 -12.60 5.52
N GLU A 260 7.10 -11.65 6.18
CA GLU A 260 6.31 -11.88 7.39
C GLU A 260 4.97 -12.58 7.10
N THR A 261 4.35 -12.33 5.93
CA THR A 261 3.12 -13.04 5.52
C THR A 261 3.32 -14.52 5.18
N ARG A 262 4.57 -15.00 5.14
CA ARG A 262 4.94 -16.42 5.00
C ARG A 262 4.28 -17.31 6.05
N ASP A 263 4.18 -16.82 7.29
CA ASP A 263 3.68 -17.61 8.41
C ASP A 263 2.13 -17.62 8.45
N ALA A 264 1.47 -16.74 7.68
CA ALA A 264 0.01 -16.58 7.66
C ALA A 264 -0.68 -17.18 6.41
N ILE A 265 -0.11 -17.04 5.19
CA ILE A 265 -0.80 -17.42 3.93
C ILE A 265 -0.44 -18.83 3.45
N GLY A 266 0.68 -19.41 3.91
CA GLY A 266 1.03 -20.81 3.65
C GLY A 266 1.37 -21.16 2.18
N SER A 267 1.55 -20.18 1.28
CA SER A 267 1.89 -20.39 -0.13
C SER A 267 3.37 -20.03 -0.45
N PRO A 268 4.26 -21.04 -0.62
CA PRO A 268 5.68 -20.80 -0.92
C PRO A 268 5.93 -20.05 -2.24
N SER A 269 5.04 -20.21 -3.22
CA SER A 269 5.17 -19.63 -4.56
C SER A 269 5.05 -18.10 -4.55
N ALA A 270 4.20 -17.56 -3.66
CA ALA A 270 3.95 -16.12 -3.59
C ALA A 270 5.16 -15.33 -3.03
N VAL A 271 5.86 -15.89 -2.03
CA VAL A 271 7.02 -15.26 -1.39
C VAL A 271 8.25 -15.27 -2.30
N LYS A 272 8.48 -16.38 -3.00
CA LYS A 272 9.62 -16.48 -3.94
C LYS A 272 9.54 -15.38 -5.01
N LEU A 273 8.35 -15.13 -5.54
CA LEU A 273 8.13 -14.09 -6.55
C LEU A 273 8.47 -12.69 -6.02
N ALA A 274 8.06 -12.38 -4.78
CA ALA A 274 8.36 -11.08 -4.17
C ALA A 274 9.87 -10.84 -3.98
N HIS A 275 10.62 -11.86 -3.55
CA HIS A 275 12.07 -11.74 -3.41
C HIS A 275 12.76 -11.54 -4.77
N GLU A 276 12.35 -12.29 -5.80
CA GLU A 276 12.86 -12.12 -7.16
C GLU A 276 12.61 -10.71 -7.70
N ASP A 277 11.44 -10.13 -7.42
CA ASP A 277 11.09 -8.79 -7.87
C ASP A 277 11.95 -7.69 -7.21
N VAL A 278 12.26 -7.82 -5.91
CA VAL A 278 13.19 -6.90 -5.21
C VAL A 278 14.59 -7.00 -5.80
N LEU A 279 15.09 -8.21 -6.06
CA LEU A 279 16.39 -8.43 -6.69
C LEU A 279 16.45 -7.84 -8.10
N ARG A 280 15.40 -8.05 -8.92
CA ARG A 280 15.30 -7.47 -10.27
C ARG A 280 15.26 -5.94 -10.24
N MET A 281 14.54 -5.35 -9.29
CA MET A 281 14.51 -3.89 -9.10
C MET A 281 15.91 -3.35 -8.79
N ARG A 282 16.62 -3.99 -7.86
CA ARG A 282 18.01 -3.64 -7.48
C ARG A 282 18.95 -3.75 -8.67
N GLU A 283 18.94 -4.87 -9.38
CA GLU A 283 19.79 -5.11 -10.55
C GLU A 283 19.54 -4.08 -11.65
N ARG A 284 18.27 -3.75 -11.91
CA ARG A 284 17.89 -2.73 -12.90
C ARG A 284 18.41 -1.35 -12.52
N ALA A 285 18.37 -0.98 -11.23
CA ALA A 285 18.85 0.30 -10.74
C ALA A 285 20.37 0.43 -10.83
N LEU A 286 21.10 -0.61 -10.42
CA LEU A 286 22.56 -0.65 -10.53
C LEU A 286 23.03 -0.63 -12.00
N LYS A 287 22.40 -1.41 -12.88
CA LYS A 287 22.68 -1.37 -14.33
C LYS A 287 22.42 0.01 -14.93
N ALA A 288 21.36 0.69 -14.50
CA ALA A 288 21.06 2.06 -14.96
C ALA A 288 22.16 3.04 -14.52
N LEU A 289 22.65 2.94 -13.28
CA LEU A 289 23.78 3.73 -12.81
C LEU A 289 25.07 3.43 -13.60
N GLU A 290 25.39 2.16 -13.80
CA GLU A 290 26.58 1.77 -14.59
C GLU A 290 26.53 2.34 -16.00
N GLN A 291 25.38 2.23 -16.67
CA GLN A 291 25.20 2.77 -18.01
C GLN A 291 25.31 4.30 -18.03
N TYR A 292 24.70 4.97 -17.05
CA TYR A 292 24.78 6.42 -16.89
C TYR A 292 26.24 6.92 -16.74
N VAL A 293 27.05 6.23 -15.93
CA VAL A 293 28.47 6.57 -15.75
C VAL A 293 29.26 6.28 -17.02
N ARG A 294 29.00 5.16 -17.71
CA ARG A 294 29.64 4.85 -19.01
C ARG A 294 29.34 5.90 -20.07
N ASP A 295 28.14 6.49 -20.03
CA ASP A 295 27.71 7.55 -20.95
C ASP A 295 28.21 8.95 -20.56
N GLY A 296 29.15 9.02 -19.61
CA GLY A 296 29.83 10.26 -19.21
C GLY A 296 29.19 11.01 -18.03
N ALA A 297 28.22 10.40 -17.34
CA ALA A 297 27.54 10.98 -16.18
C ALA A 297 26.97 12.39 -16.42
N ASP A 298 26.30 12.57 -17.56
CA ASP A 298 25.63 13.82 -17.92
C ASP A 298 24.43 14.08 -16.98
N ILE A 299 24.52 15.11 -16.15
CA ILE A 299 23.48 15.45 -15.15
C ILE A 299 22.10 15.68 -15.77
N SER A 300 22.02 16.09 -17.04
CA SER A 300 20.75 16.29 -17.75
C SER A 300 20.01 14.98 -18.03
N LYS A 301 20.71 13.85 -18.00
CA LYS A 301 20.16 12.50 -18.16
C LYS A 301 19.86 11.80 -16.83
N LEU A 302 20.14 12.46 -15.70
CA LEU A 302 19.82 11.93 -14.39
C LEU A 302 18.31 11.70 -14.29
N ASN A 303 17.92 10.51 -13.85
CA ASN A 303 16.52 10.13 -13.70
C ASN A 303 16.32 9.31 -12.42
N PRO A 304 15.07 9.06 -11.98
CA PRO A 304 14.81 8.35 -10.74
C PRO A 304 15.42 6.95 -10.68
N GLN A 305 15.53 6.23 -11.82
CA GLN A 305 16.11 4.89 -11.85
C GLN A 305 17.62 4.94 -11.58
N VAL A 306 18.33 5.90 -12.19
CA VAL A 306 19.76 6.13 -11.96
C VAL A 306 19.99 6.56 -10.51
N ALA A 307 19.20 7.51 -10.00
CA ALA A 307 19.29 7.95 -8.61
C ALA A 307 19.00 6.81 -7.61
N THR A 308 18.05 5.92 -7.92
CA THR A 308 17.84 4.70 -7.11
C THR A 308 19.10 3.82 -7.09
N GLY A 309 19.78 3.69 -8.24
CA GLY A 309 21.06 2.99 -8.35
C GLY A 309 22.16 3.66 -7.52
N MET A 310 22.24 4.99 -7.51
CA MET A 310 23.16 5.75 -6.66
C MET A 310 22.92 5.48 -5.19
N LEU A 311 21.66 5.48 -4.74
CA LEU A 311 21.30 5.18 -3.36
C LEU A 311 21.77 3.76 -2.98
N ILE A 312 21.38 2.75 -3.76
CA ILE A 312 21.79 1.36 -3.52
C ILE A 312 23.32 1.24 -3.47
N TYR A 313 24.03 1.83 -4.42
CA TYR A 313 25.50 1.81 -4.44
C TYR A 313 26.10 2.44 -3.19
N LEU A 314 25.57 3.58 -2.73
CA LEU A 314 26.07 4.26 -1.54
C LEU A 314 25.92 3.38 -0.28
N LEU A 315 24.81 2.66 -0.12
CA LEU A 315 24.68 1.71 0.99
C LEU A 315 25.74 0.61 0.92
N GLU A 316 25.89 -0.02 -0.25
CA GLU A 316 26.77 -1.17 -0.44
C GLU A 316 28.25 -0.79 -0.29
N ALA A 317 28.67 0.30 -0.93
CA ALA A 317 30.05 0.78 -0.91
C ALA A 317 30.50 1.19 0.51
N ASN A 318 29.55 1.59 1.37
CA ASN A 318 29.82 1.96 2.75
C ASN A 318 29.53 0.83 3.76
N GLY A 319 29.30 -0.39 3.29
CA GLY A 319 29.19 -1.58 4.14
C GLY A 319 27.81 -1.81 4.77
N TYR A 320 26.80 -1.02 4.41
CA TYR A 320 25.43 -1.11 4.96
C TYR A 320 24.52 -2.10 4.21
N GLY A 321 25.05 -2.82 3.21
CA GLY A 321 24.29 -3.77 2.38
C GLY A 321 24.70 -5.24 2.50
N ARG A 322 25.43 -5.64 3.56
CA ARG A 322 25.92 -7.03 3.73
C ARG A 322 24.97 -7.85 4.59
N GLU A 323 24.41 -8.92 4.02
CA GLU A 323 23.44 -9.89 4.59
C GLU A 323 22.09 -9.27 5.02
N LEU A 324 22.08 -8.21 5.82
CA LEU A 324 20.92 -7.40 6.16
C LEU A 324 21.20 -5.94 5.79
N VAL A 325 20.20 -5.26 5.22
CA VAL A 325 20.34 -3.85 4.84
C VAL A 325 20.15 -2.98 6.07
N ASP A 326 21.18 -2.23 6.46
CA ASP A 326 21.08 -1.20 7.50
C ASP A 326 20.68 0.14 6.88
N TRP A 327 19.47 0.59 7.23
CA TRP A 327 18.88 1.83 6.75
C TRP A 327 19.27 3.06 7.57
N SER A 328 20.07 2.91 8.63
CA SER A 328 20.50 4.01 9.50
C SER A 328 21.13 5.20 8.76
N PRO A 329 21.85 5.04 7.62
CA PRO A 329 22.29 6.19 6.83
C PRO A 329 21.13 7.04 6.31
N TYR A 330 20.04 6.42 5.84
CA TYR A 330 18.91 7.17 5.30
C TYR A 330 18.00 7.76 6.36
N GLN A 331 17.90 7.15 7.55
CA GLN A 331 17.30 7.83 8.70
C GLN A 331 18.00 9.18 8.99
N ARG A 332 19.35 9.18 8.95
CA ARG A 332 20.15 10.41 9.10
C ARG A 332 19.94 11.38 7.93
N PHE A 333 19.84 10.88 6.70
CA PHE A 333 19.52 11.69 5.53
C PHE A 333 18.18 12.42 5.70
N PHE A 334 17.11 11.70 6.05
CA PHE A 334 15.80 12.29 6.26
C PHE A 334 15.83 13.29 7.40
N ASN A 335 16.47 12.96 8.53
CA ASN A 335 16.63 13.89 9.65
C ASN A 335 17.33 15.20 9.26
N TYR A 336 18.35 15.11 8.39
CA TYR A 336 18.98 16.31 7.84
C TYR A 336 17.97 17.15 7.04
N LEU A 337 17.21 16.54 6.12
CA LEU A 337 16.19 17.27 5.34
C LEU A 337 15.09 17.88 6.21
N ARG A 338 14.71 17.29 7.35
CA ARG A 338 13.73 17.91 8.26
C ARG A 338 14.27 19.19 8.90
N THR A 339 15.55 19.18 9.25
CA THR A 339 16.20 20.21 10.08
C THR A 339 16.92 21.29 9.27
N VAL A 340 17.13 21.08 7.96
CA VAL A 340 17.95 21.95 7.10
C VAL A 340 17.52 23.43 7.13
N ALA A 341 16.22 23.73 7.28
CA ALA A 341 15.74 25.13 7.33
C ALA A 341 15.73 25.78 8.72
N GLN A 342 16.24 25.11 9.76
CA GLN A 342 16.39 25.68 11.12
C GLN A 342 17.84 26.13 11.40
N ARG A 343 18.73 26.05 10.40
CA ARG A 343 20.14 26.40 10.54
C ARG A 343 20.45 27.58 9.64
N ASP A 344 20.36 28.79 10.19
CA ASP A 344 20.84 30.03 9.55
C ASP A 344 22.35 29.94 9.19
N ASP A 345 23.10 29.04 9.83
CA ASP A 345 24.54 28.82 9.60
C ASP A 345 24.87 27.67 8.62
N SER A 346 23.87 27.04 7.99
CA SER A 346 24.14 25.94 7.05
C SER A 346 24.65 26.49 5.72
N PRO A 347 25.80 26.05 5.18
CA PRO A 347 26.26 26.43 3.83
C PRO A 347 25.29 25.99 2.71
N ALA A 348 24.27 25.20 3.04
CA ALA A 348 23.17 24.81 2.17
C ALA A 348 22.02 25.85 2.10
N TYR A 349 21.93 26.79 3.04
CA TYR A 349 20.90 27.84 3.01
C TYR A 349 21.29 28.90 1.97
N GLY A 350 20.71 28.80 0.77
CA GLY A 350 21.07 29.61 -0.41
C GLY A 350 22.14 29.01 -1.33
N GLY A 351 22.56 27.76 -1.08
CA GLY A 351 23.48 26.99 -1.95
C GLY A 351 22.78 26.28 -3.11
N SER A 352 23.55 25.67 -4.03
CA SER A 352 22.97 24.84 -5.09
C SER A 352 22.33 23.58 -4.50
N TRP A 353 21.28 23.03 -5.13
CA TRP A 353 20.67 21.76 -4.72
C TRP A 353 21.69 20.62 -4.60
N VAL A 354 22.76 20.69 -5.41
CA VAL A 354 23.87 19.73 -5.41
C VAL A 354 24.64 19.78 -4.08
N ASP A 355 24.87 20.98 -3.54
CA ASP A 355 25.58 21.16 -2.27
C ASP A 355 24.72 20.67 -1.09
N VAL A 356 23.42 20.99 -1.12
CA VAL A 356 22.44 20.52 -0.12
C VAL A 356 22.40 18.99 -0.09
N LEU A 357 22.29 18.36 -1.26
CA LEU A 357 22.26 16.92 -1.41
C LEU A 357 23.58 16.27 -0.98
N GLY A 358 24.71 16.89 -1.33
CA GLY A 358 26.04 16.44 -0.93
C GLY A 358 26.23 16.45 0.59
N GLU A 359 25.80 17.52 1.25
CA GLU A 359 25.81 17.61 2.71
C GLU A 359 24.87 16.58 3.35
N ALA A 360 23.68 16.38 2.80
CA ALA A 360 22.73 15.37 3.26
C ALA A 360 23.35 13.96 3.19
N PHE A 361 24.03 13.61 2.09
CA PHE A 361 24.74 12.33 1.98
C PHE A 361 25.98 12.24 2.88
N ARG A 362 26.71 13.33 3.09
CA ARG A 362 27.81 13.38 4.06
C ARG A 362 27.32 13.09 5.48
N HIS A 363 26.21 13.70 5.90
CA HIS A 363 25.56 13.40 7.17
C HIS A 363 25.03 11.96 7.24
N ALA A 364 24.46 11.47 6.13
CA ALA A 364 23.95 10.10 6.02
C ALA A 364 25.06 9.07 6.27
N PHE A 365 26.17 9.16 5.56
CA PHE A 365 27.23 8.13 5.57
C PHE A 365 28.40 8.45 6.50
N ARG A 366 28.45 9.66 7.08
CA ARG A 366 29.54 10.15 7.95
C ARG A 366 30.93 10.03 7.32
N THR A 367 31.00 10.21 6.01
CA THR A 367 32.23 10.14 5.21
C THR A 367 32.19 11.17 4.09
N ASP A 368 33.35 11.54 3.56
CA ASP A 368 33.43 12.43 2.41
C ASP A 368 33.13 11.67 1.12
N LEU A 369 32.00 12.02 0.51
CA LEU A 369 31.52 11.42 -0.75
C LEU A 369 31.73 12.35 -1.95
N SER A 370 32.35 13.53 -1.77
CA SER A 370 32.46 14.55 -2.82
C SER A 370 33.12 14.00 -4.09
N ALA A 371 34.17 13.18 -3.97
CA ALA A 371 34.85 12.58 -5.14
C ALA A 371 33.95 11.58 -5.89
N LEU A 372 33.24 10.71 -5.17
CA LEU A 372 32.34 9.72 -5.76
C LEU A 372 31.17 10.41 -6.45
N LEU A 373 30.51 11.34 -5.76
CA LEU A 373 29.36 12.06 -6.33
C LEU A 373 29.78 12.93 -7.52
N SER A 374 30.97 13.54 -7.49
CA SER A 374 31.54 14.25 -8.65
C SER A 374 31.79 13.31 -9.83
N SER A 375 32.22 12.07 -9.59
CA SER A 375 32.35 11.05 -10.65
C SER A 375 31.00 10.65 -11.27
N TRP A 376 29.90 10.94 -10.60
CA TRP A 376 28.53 10.77 -11.07
C TRP A 376 27.90 12.06 -11.60
N GLY A 377 28.71 13.07 -11.94
CA GLY A 377 28.21 14.31 -12.53
C GLY A 377 27.56 15.27 -11.55
N LEU A 378 27.70 15.05 -10.23
CA LEU A 378 27.24 15.96 -9.17
C LEU A 378 28.43 16.76 -8.63
N PRO A 379 28.67 18.00 -9.11
CA PRO A 379 29.88 18.77 -8.80
C PRO A 379 29.86 19.34 -7.38
N ILE A 380 30.03 18.47 -6.38
CA ILE A 380 30.02 18.81 -4.97
C ILE A 380 31.42 19.28 -4.58
N ARG A 381 31.52 20.49 -4.02
CA ARG A 381 32.76 21.01 -3.48
C ARG A 381 33.19 20.16 -2.27
N SER A 382 34.44 19.70 -2.22
CA SER A 382 34.96 19.07 -1.01
C SER A 382 34.97 20.10 0.11
N ALA A 383 34.55 19.70 1.31
CA ALA A 383 34.72 20.54 2.49
C ALA A 383 36.23 20.76 2.67
N ARG A 384 36.68 22.02 2.60
CA ARG A 384 38.07 22.36 2.89
C ARG A 384 38.38 21.84 4.30
N ARG A 385 39.46 21.05 4.41
CA ARG A 385 40.00 20.55 5.68
C ARG A 385 40.28 21.69 6.65
#